data_AF-A0A7V8E5I8-F1
#
_entry.id   AF-A0A7V8E5I8-F1
#
_cell.length_a   1.000
_cell.length_b   1.000
_cell.length_c   1.000
_cell.angle_alpha   90.00
_cell.angle_beta   90.00
_cell.angle_gamma   90.00
#
_symmetry.space_group_name_H-M   'P 1'
#
loop_
_entity.id
_entity.type
_entity.pdbx_description
1 polymer ?
#
loop_
_entity_poly.entity_id
_entity_poly.type
_entity_poly.pdbx_seq_one_letter_code
_entity_poly.pdbx_strand_id
1 'polypeptide(L)'
;MSTPIVVRAVNAAQCPLFKPGEGMTIQMPSVLASKCHAVCAANLEKFTKFYEERGRQADGQIYACSYIGCRANFKVEIGKELPEIHPAGTVSPGTSVMGPDPARPASGVFTPSPGPQTRTAILALAARLKTTPLFSSLPAAELEAVARSMQVREYAAGTDCLRKGEFGRAFFLVQSGTAEVVNVEPDGNQRVIATLGPGQCFGEMSLLTGDVASATVRAASRIAALVLPRGDFERMLDHNPQLNRHFNRLLAERLRMTNRKLVEVQDGVTGRLAMMSLGELTQSINASARTGKLILSQANASGTVVFEKGVIYDVVCGTLMREVAFYALMRWKDGQFRFEPGVVTTAGMQPLDAMSLLMEGMRRQDEETGRFKMVATAPPPAPQAPAP
;
A
#
# COMPACT_ATOMS: atom_id res chain seq x y z
N MET A 1 -23.24 22.91 8.20
CA MET A 1 -22.15 23.91 8.27
C MET A 1 -20.89 23.19 8.74
N SER A 2 -19.94 22.97 7.84
CA SER A 2 -18.68 22.28 8.15
C SER A 2 -17.79 23.16 9.01
N THR A 3 -17.42 22.70 10.20
CA THR A 3 -16.44 23.40 11.04
C THR A 3 -15.11 23.49 10.29
N PRO A 4 -14.50 24.67 10.14
CA PRO A 4 -13.21 24.80 9.47
C PRO A 4 -12.16 24.02 10.26
N ILE A 5 -11.37 23.23 9.55
CA ILE A 5 -10.21 22.51 10.09
C ILE A 5 -8.99 23.36 9.76
N VAL A 6 -8.05 23.47 10.69
CA VAL A 6 -6.78 24.15 10.46
C VAL A 6 -5.67 23.14 10.74
N VAL A 7 -4.77 22.94 9.78
CA VAL A 7 -3.63 22.03 9.93
C VAL A 7 -2.34 22.84 9.88
N ARG A 8 -1.63 22.96 11.00
CA ARG A 8 -0.37 23.72 11.10
C ARG A 8 0.84 22.79 11.11
N ALA A 9 1.88 23.15 10.39
CA ALA A 9 3.18 22.52 10.56
C ALA A 9 3.80 22.96 11.89
N VAL A 10 4.24 22.00 12.72
CA VAL A 10 4.87 22.28 14.03
C VAL A 10 6.39 22.43 13.88
N ASN A 11 6.99 21.77 12.89
CA ASN A 11 8.44 21.80 12.60
C ASN A 11 8.71 22.03 11.10
N ALA A 12 8.18 23.13 10.55
CA ALA A 12 8.28 23.45 9.12
C ALA A 12 9.73 23.53 8.61
N ALA A 13 10.68 23.99 9.44
CA ALA A 13 12.10 24.10 9.08
C ALA A 13 12.80 22.75 8.82
N GLN A 14 12.19 21.62 9.21
CA GLN A 14 12.68 20.27 8.91
C GLN A 14 12.01 19.66 7.67
N CYS A 15 11.15 20.44 7.00
CA CYS A 15 10.60 20.09 5.72
C CYS A 15 11.44 20.76 4.61
N PRO A 16 11.99 20.02 3.65
CA PRO A 16 12.69 20.61 2.51
C PRO A 16 11.76 21.44 1.59
N LEU A 17 10.45 21.42 1.85
CA LEU A 17 9.41 22.06 1.02
C LEU A 17 8.75 23.29 1.68
N PHE A 18 9.03 23.59 2.96
CA PHE A 18 8.47 24.77 3.64
C PHE A 18 9.58 25.77 3.98
N LYS A 19 9.31 27.07 3.82
CA LYS A 19 10.24 28.09 4.32
C LYS A 19 10.07 28.26 5.84
N PRO A 20 11.13 28.63 6.58
CA PRO A 20 11.02 28.95 8.00
C PRO A 20 9.97 30.04 8.24
N GLY A 21 8.96 29.75 9.06
CA GLY A 21 7.86 30.68 9.37
C GLY A 21 6.58 30.51 8.53
N GLU A 22 6.57 29.64 7.52
CA GLU A 22 5.36 29.34 6.76
C GLU A 22 4.47 28.32 7.50
N GLY A 23 3.23 28.72 7.80
CA GLY A 23 2.15 27.83 8.21
C GLY A 23 1.27 27.49 7.01
N MET A 24 0.73 26.27 6.97
CA MET A 24 -0.38 25.93 6.08
C MET A 24 -1.69 26.10 6.85
N THR A 25 -2.78 26.44 6.17
CA THR A 25 -4.13 26.30 6.72
C THR A 25 -5.03 25.79 5.61
N ILE A 26 -5.85 24.78 5.90
CA ILE A 26 -6.61 24.04 4.90
C ILE A 26 -8.07 24.01 5.32
N GLN A 27 -8.90 24.85 4.71
CA GLN A 27 -10.35 24.76 4.90
C GLN A 27 -10.93 23.64 4.01
N MET A 28 -11.65 22.70 4.61
CA MET A 28 -12.40 21.64 3.90
C MET A 28 -13.76 22.18 3.42
N PRO A 29 -14.34 21.68 2.31
CA PRO A 29 -13.93 20.51 1.52
C PRO A 29 -13.00 20.83 0.33
N SER A 30 -12.85 22.11 -0.02
CA SER A 30 -11.98 22.55 -1.11
C SER A 30 -10.60 22.87 -0.57
N VAL A 31 -9.62 22.01 -0.84
CA VAL A 31 -8.20 22.32 -0.62
C VAL A 31 -7.81 23.51 -1.51
N LEU A 32 -8.01 24.74 -1.04
CA LEU A 32 -7.48 25.96 -1.65
C LEU A 32 -5.99 26.05 -1.33
N ALA A 33 -5.20 25.16 -1.93
CA ALA A 33 -3.75 25.20 -1.82
C ALA A 33 -3.20 26.28 -2.76
N SER A 34 -2.93 27.47 -2.26
CA SER A 34 -2.32 28.55 -3.04
C SER A 34 -0.82 28.37 -3.32
N LYS A 35 -0.21 27.23 -2.96
CA LYS A 35 1.13 26.76 -3.38
C LYS A 35 1.48 25.41 -2.73
N CYS A 36 0.96 24.30 -3.23
CA CYS A 36 1.46 22.98 -2.80
C CYS A 36 1.66 22.06 -3.99
N HIS A 37 2.86 21.49 -4.12
CA HIS A 37 3.13 20.44 -5.10
C HIS A 37 2.37 19.15 -4.70
N ALA A 38 1.87 18.43 -5.71
CA ALA A 38 0.89 17.34 -5.64
C ALA A 38 1.12 16.24 -4.57
N VAL A 39 2.35 16.07 -4.08
CA VAL A 39 2.72 15.03 -3.11
C VAL A 39 2.18 15.30 -1.70
N CYS A 40 2.12 16.56 -1.28
CA CYS A 40 1.53 16.92 0.02
C CYS A 40 0.00 16.81 -0.02
N ALA A 41 -0.62 17.16 -1.15
CA ALA A 41 -2.06 17.05 -1.36
C ALA A 41 -2.55 15.60 -1.25
N ALA A 42 -1.82 14.62 -1.81
CA ALA A 42 -2.19 13.20 -1.74
C ALA A 42 -2.13 12.62 -0.31
N ASN A 43 -1.14 13.03 0.50
CA ASN A 43 -1.06 12.63 1.92
C ASN A 43 -2.15 13.31 2.76
N LEU A 44 -2.51 14.55 2.41
CA LEU A 44 -3.61 15.27 3.02
C LEU A 44 -4.98 14.67 2.64
N GLU A 45 -5.16 14.16 1.44
CA GLU A 45 -6.37 13.47 1.01
C GLU A 45 -6.55 12.12 1.72
N LYS A 46 -5.45 11.36 1.96
CA LYS A 46 -5.45 10.19 2.85
C LYS A 46 -5.81 10.56 4.28
N PHE A 47 -5.34 11.72 4.76
CA PHE A 47 -5.71 12.27 6.06
C PHE A 47 -7.20 12.66 6.11
N THR A 48 -7.76 13.19 5.01
CA THR A 48 -9.20 13.52 4.88
C THR A 48 -10.07 12.28 5.09
N LYS A 49 -9.74 11.14 4.48
CA LYS A 49 -10.47 9.87 4.71
C LYS A 49 -10.37 9.38 6.15
N PHE A 50 -9.17 9.44 6.74
CA PHE A 50 -8.97 9.09 8.16
C PHE A 50 -9.76 10.01 9.11
N TYR A 51 -9.91 11.29 8.74
CA TYR A 51 -10.71 12.27 9.47
C TYR A 51 -12.22 12.02 9.36
N GLU A 52 -12.72 11.73 8.15
CA GLU A 52 -14.13 11.35 7.93
C GLU A 52 -14.54 10.15 8.78
N GLU A 53 -13.60 9.21 9.01
CA GLU A 53 -13.83 8.00 9.82
C GLU A 53 -13.71 8.22 11.34
N ARG A 54 -12.98 9.23 11.83
CA ARG A 54 -12.67 9.41 13.28
C ARG A 54 -13.13 10.73 13.91
N GLY A 55 -13.57 11.71 13.13
CA GLY A 55 -14.17 12.96 13.62
C GLY A 55 -13.29 13.79 14.57
N ARG A 56 -13.91 14.36 15.63
CA ARG A 56 -13.29 15.31 16.60
C ARG A 56 -12.08 14.74 17.38
N GLN A 57 -11.80 13.44 17.31
CA GLN A 57 -10.65 12.82 17.98
C GLN A 57 -9.29 13.23 17.40
N ALA A 58 -9.28 13.85 16.22
CA ALA A 58 -8.06 14.35 15.58
C ALA A 58 -7.59 15.72 16.11
N ASP A 59 -8.41 16.45 16.87
CA ASP A 59 -8.07 17.78 17.39
C ASP A 59 -6.88 17.73 18.35
N GLY A 60 -5.91 18.61 18.14
CA GLY A 60 -4.66 18.70 18.92
C GLY A 60 -3.61 17.64 18.61
N GLN A 61 -3.91 16.63 17.78
CA GLN A 61 -2.95 15.56 17.47
C GLN A 61 -1.84 16.01 16.52
N ILE A 62 -0.66 15.43 16.72
CA ILE A 62 0.54 15.67 15.92
C ILE A 62 0.80 14.44 15.03
N TYR A 63 0.92 14.67 13.72
CA TYR A 63 1.15 13.66 12.70
C TYR A 63 2.50 13.86 12.04
N ALA A 64 3.29 12.80 11.91
CA ALA A 64 4.55 12.84 11.18
C ALA A 64 4.31 12.78 9.66
N CYS A 65 5.10 13.52 8.89
CA CYS A 65 5.07 13.44 7.43
C CYS A 65 5.49 12.04 6.96
N SER A 66 4.70 11.44 6.08
CA SER A 66 4.98 10.15 5.45
C SER A 66 5.91 10.25 4.23
N TYR A 67 6.32 11.44 3.83
CA TYR A 67 7.25 11.62 2.71
C TYR A 67 8.66 11.15 3.10
N ILE A 68 9.25 10.30 2.26
CA ILE A 68 10.60 9.77 2.46
C ILE A 68 11.60 10.92 2.62
N GLY A 69 12.31 10.95 3.74
CA GLY A 69 13.30 11.98 4.07
C GLY A 69 12.73 13.26 4.70
N CYS A 70 11.40 13.39 4.87
CA CYS A 70 10.80 14.52 5.57
C CYS A 70 10.66 14.25 7.07
N ARG A 71 11.17 15.14 7.91
CA ARG A 71 11.05 15.05 9.39
C ARG A 71 10.00 16.00 9.98
N ALA A 72 9.17 16.59 9.12
CA ALA A 72 8.16 17.54 9.54
C ALA A 72 7.00 16.86 10.27
N ASN A 73 6.48 17.54 11.28
CA ASN A 73 5.27 17.15 12.01
C ASN A 73 4.17 18.19 11.77
N PHE A 74 2.91 17.75 11.72
CA PHE A 74 1.73 18.57 11.53
C PHE A 74 0.79 18.43 12.72
N LYS A 75 0.33 19.53 13.29
CA LYS A 75 -0.70 19.57 14.31
C LYS A 75 -2.03 19.95 13.68
N VAL A 76 -3.07 19.21 14.02
CA VAL A 76 -4.44 19.46 13.57
C VAL A 76 -5.17 20.24 14.66
N GLU A 77 -5.85 21.32 14.29
CA GLU A 77 -6.63 22.16 15.20
C GLU A 77 -8.02 22.38 14.57
N ILE A 78 -9.09 21.98 15.26
CA ILE A 78 -10.46 22.02 14.74
C ILE A 78 -11.20 23.23 15.33
N GLY A 79 -11.86 24.03 14.49
CA GLY A 79 -12.72 25.13 14.94
C GLY A 79 -11.98 26.38 15.43
N LYS A 80 -10.69 26.50 15.14
CA LYS A 80 -9.92 27.73 15.37
C LYS A 80 -9.90 28.59 14.10
N GLU A 81 -10.16 29.88 14.24
CA GLU A 81 -9.99 30.85 13.15
C GLU A 81 -8.51 31.00 12.78
N LEU A 82 -8.23 31.34 11.52
CA LEU A 82 -6.87 31.70 11.11
C LEU A 82 -6.43 32.95 11.89
N PRO A 83 -5.25 32.96 12.51
CA PRO A 83 -4.64 34.21 12.91
C PRO A 83 -4.27 34.96 11.63
N GLU A 84 -4.56 36.27 11.60
CA GLU A 84 -4.07 37.16 10.56
C GLU A 84 -2.54 37.06 10.50
N ILE A 85 -2.01 36.69 9.34
CA ILE A 85 -0.57 36.54 9.13
C ILE A 85 0.03 37.94 9.05
N HIS A 86 0.53 38.46 10.16
CA HIS A 86 1.44 39.61 10.16
C HIS A 86 2.88 39.14 9.90
N PRO A 87 3.64 39.85 9.06
CA PRO A 87 5.02 39.49 8.78
C PRO A 87 5.92 39.85 9.97
N ALA A 88 6.65 38.84 10.45
CA ALA A 88 7.82 38.88 11.34
C ALA A 88 7.61 39.17 12.85
N GLY A 89 8.06 38.21 13.68
CA GLY A 89 8.70 38.50 14.96
C GLY A 89 7.96 38.08 16.24
N THR A 90 8.62 37.21 17.01
CA THR A 90 8.44 36.90 18.45
C THR A 90 7.27 36.01 18.89
N VAL A 91 7.61 34.91 19.59
CA VAL A 91 6.68 34.06 20.35
C VAL A 91 6.99 34.23 21.83
N SER A 92 5.99 34.57 22.63
CA SER A 92 5.98 34.45 24.10
C SER A 92 5.06 33.30 24.55
N PRO A 93 5.29 32.69 25.73
CA PRO A 93 4.67 31.42 26.12
C PRO A 93 3.38 31.56 26.97
N GLY A 94 2.46 30.61 26.79
CA GLY A 94 1.24 30.40 27.59
C GLY A 94 0.14 29.82 26.68
N THR A 95 -0.61 28.77 27.01
CA THR A 95 -1.11 28.26 28.30
C THR A 95 -1.48 26.77 28.15
N SER A 96 -1.39 26.05 29.26
CA SER A 96 -1.84 24.65 29.47
C SER A 96 -3.35 24.48 29.29
N VAL A 97 -3.80 23.39 28.65
CA VAL A 97 -5.15 22.82 28.86
C VAL A 97 -5.17 21.28 28.69
N MET A 98 -5.53 20.63 29.81
CA MET A 98 -6.26 19.36 30.08
C MET A 98 -5.95 18.07 29.29
N GLY A 99 -5.66 17.01 30.07
CA GLY A 99 -5.44 15.63 29.61
C GLY A 99 -6.71 14.79 29.40
N PRO A 100 -6.58 13.57 28.84
CA PRO A 100 -7.70 12.77 28.39
C PRO A 100 -8.40 11.92 29.48
N ASP A 101 -9.69 11.70 29.21
CA ASP A 101 -10.79 10.98 29.88
C ASP A 101 -10.49 9.50 30.26
N PRO A 102 -10.90 8.95 31.43
CA PRO A 102 -10.38 7.69 31.98
C PRO A 102 -11.16 6.40 31.64
N ALA A 103 -12.00 6.36 30.61
CA ALA A 103 -12.92 5.23 30.36
C ALA A 103 -12.57 4.31 29.16
N ARG A 104 -11.33 3.84 29.01
CA ARG A 104 -11.01 2.78 28.04
C ARG A 104 -9.81 1.93 28.48
N PRO A 105 -9.89 0.59 28.51
CA PRO A 105 -8.74 -0.23 28.89
C PRO A 105 -7.64 -0.02 27.85
N ALA A 106 -6.52 0.53 28.31
CA ALA A 106 -5.35 0.81 27.50
C ALA A 106 -4.83 -0.51 26.89
N SER A 107 -5.07 -0.72 25.60
CA SER A 107 -4.25 -1.66 24.84
C SER A 107 -2.80 -1.17 24.92
N GLY A 108 -1.98 -1.95 25.64
CA GLY A 108 -0.57 -1.74 25.99
C GLY A 108 0.08 -0.50 25.39
N VAL A 109 0.18 0.56 26.20
CA VAL A 109 0.93 1.76 25.86
C VAL A 109 2.33 1.36 25.42
N PHE A 110 2.69 1.70 24.18
CA PHE A 110 4.09 1.64 23.74
C PHE A 110 4.86 2.65 24.59
N THR A 111 5.51 2.18 25.66
CA THR A 111 6.49 2.96 26.41
C THR A 111 7.88 2.61 25.87
N PRO A 112 8.51 3.49 25.08
CA PRO A 112 9.90 3.30 24.72
C PRO A 112 10.75 3.71 25.93
N SER A 113 11.18 2.73 26.72
CA SER A 113 12.35 2.94 27.57
C SER A 113 13.12 1.63 27.67
N PRO A 114 14.29 1.51 27.02
CA PRO A 114 15.14 0.34 27.20
C PRO A 114 15.68 0.35 28.63
N GLY A 115 15.31 -0.65 29.43
CA GLY A 115 16.10 -0.99 30.60
C GLY A 115 17.53 -1.33 30.18
N PRO A 116 18.54 -1.07 31.02
CA PRO A 116 19.93 -1.32 30.68
C PRO A 116 20.15 -2.80 30.35
N GLN A 117 20.48 -3.10 29.08
CA GLN A 117 20.85 -4.46 28.65
C GLN A 117 22.34 -4.70 28.93
N THR A 118 22.66 -5.81 29.58
CA THR A 118 24.06 -6.20 29.81
C THR A 118 24.75 -6.50 28.48
N ARG A 119 26.04 -6.16 28.35
CA ARG A 119 26.86 -6.48 27.15
C ARG A 119 26.76 -7.95 26.74
N THR A 120 26.73 -8.85 27.72
CA THR A 120 26.55 -10.30 27.51
C THR A 120 25.21 -10.62 26.82
N ALA A 121 24.12 -9.96 27.21
CA ALA A 121 22.80 -10.17 26.61
C ALA A 121 22.74 -9.66 25.16
N ILE A 122 23.39 -8.51 24.89
CA ILE A 122 23.50 -7.95 23.53
C ILE A 122 24.25 -8.90 22.60
N LEU A 123 25.39 -9.43 23.06
CA LEU A 123 26.20 -10.37 22.25
C LEU A 123 25.45 -11.69 22.01
N ALA A 124 24.75 -12.22 23.02
CA ALA A 124 23.92 -13.41 22.86
C ALA A 124 22.76 -13.17 21.88
N LEU A 125 22.14 -12.00 21.92
CA LEU A 125 21.09 -11.62 20.98
C LEU A 125 21.65 -11.46 19.55
N ALA A 126 22.78 -10.81 19.39
CA ALA A 126 23.46 -10.65 18.10
C ALA A 126 23.81 -12.02 17.48
N ALA A 127 24.29 -12.98 18.29
CA ALA A 127 24.56 -14.34 17.85
C ALA A 127 23.28 -15.06 17.38
N ARG A 128 22.15 -14.88 18.06
CA ARG A 128 20.84 -15.43 17.64
C ARG A 128 20.28 -14.74 16.40
N LEU A 129 20.50 -13.44 16.24
CA LEU A 129 20.13 -12.73 15.02
C LEU A 129 20.94 -13.28 13.83
N LYS A 130 22.23 -13.58 14.01
CA LYS A 130 23.07 -14.19 12.96
C LYS A 130 22.49 -15.50 12.40
N THR A 131 21.80 -16.29 13.22
CA THR A 131 21.18 -17.56 12.76
C THR A 131 19.83 -17.36 12.07
N THR A 132 19.27 -16.14 12.09
CA THR A 132 18.02 -15.83 11.40
C THR A 132 18.32 -15.47 9.94
N PRO A 133 17.64 -16.08 8.94
CA PRO A 133 17.93 -15.84 7.52
C PRO A 133 17.99 -14.35 7.14
N LEU A 134 17.11 -13.55 7.75
CA LEU A 134 17.00 -12.11 7.53
C LEU A 134 18.26 -11.33 7.91
N PHE A 135 18.97 -11.73 8.97
CA PHE A 135 20.12 -11.00 9.51
C PHE A 135 21.45 -11.75 9.32
N SER A 136 21.42 -12.91 8.66
CA SER A 136 22.59 -13.80 8.51
C SER A 136 23.75 -13.16 7.73
N SER A 137 23.45 -12.23 6.81
CA SER A 137 24.46 -11.51 6.02
C SER A 137 25.08 -10.31 6.73
N LEU A 138 24.54 -9.89 7.89
CA LEU A 138 25.04 -8.71 8.58
C LEU A 138 26.41 -8.95 9.26
N PRO A 139 27.34 -7.98 9.21
CA PRO A 139 28.56 -7.99 10.02
C PRO A 139 28.27 -8.05 11.53
N ALA A 140 29.22 -8.54 12.32
CA ALA A 140 29.05 -8.66 13.77
C ALA A 140 28.76 -7.31 14.46
N ALA A 141 29.47 -6.25 14.09
CA ALA A 141 29.29 -4.91 14.65
C ALA A 141 27.86 -4.35 14.39
N GLU A 142 27.31 -4.68 13.23
CA GLU A 142 25.96 -4.29 12.80
C GLU A 142 24.89 -5.07 13.57
N LEU A 143 25.09 -6.39 13.72
CA LEU A 143 24.21 -7.24 14.53
C LEU A 143 24.16 -6.79 15.98
N GLU A 144 25.30 -6.39 16.54
CA GLU A 144 25.34 -5.81 17.88
C GLU A 144 24.60 -4.48 17.96
N ALA A 145 24.71 -3.62 16.95
CA ALA A 145 23.99 -2.34 16.91
C ALA A 145 22.48 -2.57 16.85
N VAL A 146 22.04 -3.50 16.00
CA VAL A 146 20.62 -3.90 15.90
C VAL A 146 20.15 -4.53 17.20
N ALA A 147 20.93 -5.44 17.80
CA ALA A 147 20.61 -6.08 19.07
C ALA A 147 20.43 -5.06 20.20
N ARG A 148 21.27 -4.01 20.25
CA ARG A 148 21.13 -2.91 21.23
C ARG A 148 19.82 -2.16 21.12
N SER A 149 19.29 -2.00 19.90
CA SER A 149 18.03 -1.29 19.65
C SER A 149 16.79 -2.18 19.73
N MET A 150 16.95 -3.50 19.85
CA MET A 150 15.83 -4.43 19.96
C MET A 150 15.35 -4.60 21.40
N GLN A 151 14.03 -4.73 21.55
CA GLN A 151 13.36 -4.98 22.82
C GLN A 151 12.61 -6.31 22.77
N VAL A 152 12.72 -7.13 23.80
CA VAL A 152 11.86 -8.31 23.94
C VAL A 152 10.49 -7.85 24.44
N ARG A 153 9.43 -8.25 23.74
CA ARG A 153 8.04 -8.08 24.20
C ARG A 153 7.32 -9.40 24.19
N GLU A 154 6.52 -9.61 25.21
CA GLU A 154 5.66 -10.77 25.34
C GLU A 154 4.20 -10.39 25.13
N TYR A 155 3.47 -11.27 24.46
CA TYR A 155 2.04 -11.13 24.20
C TYR A 155 1.33 -12.40 24.64
N ALA A 156 0.23 -12.24 25.38
CA ALA A 156 -0.65 -13.36 25.71
C ALA A 156 -1.43 -13.80 24.46
N ALA A 157 -1.88 -15.06 24.43
CA ALA A 157 -2.75 -15.55 23.37
C ALA A 157 -4.02 -14.68 23.27
N GLY A 158 -4.46 -14.42 22.05
CA GLY A 158 -5.57 -13.52 21.70
C GLY A 158 -5.19 -12.03 21.62
N THR A 159 -3.99 -11.63 22.02
CA THR A 159 -3.58 -10.21 22.00
C THR A 159 -3.22 -9.75 20.58
N ASP A 160 -3.75 -8.60 20.15
CA ASP A 160 -3.31 -7.97 18.90
C ASP A 160 -1.92 -7.34 19.10
N CYS A 161 -0.90 -7.88 18.42
CA CYS A 161 0.46 -7.34 18.41
C CYS A 161 0.57 -6.10 17.52
N LEU A 162 -0.23 -6.04 16.46
CA LEU A 162 -0.33 -4.94 15.50
C LEU A 162 -1.75 -4.93 14.96
N ARG A 163 -2.40 -3.76 14.80
CA ARG A 163 -3.76 -3.68 14.25
C ARG A 163 -3.78 -3.05 12.87
N LYS A 164 -4.66 -3.57 12.00
CA LYS A 164 -4.96 -2.98 10.70
C LYS A 164 -5.34 -1.50 10.84
N GLY A 165 -4.82 -0.65 9.95
CA GLY A 165 -5.07 0.78 9.94
C GLY A 165 -4.22 1.59 10.93
N GLU A 166 -3.42 0.95 11.79
CA GLU A 166 -2.44 1.66 12.61
C GLU A 166 -1.17 1.97 11.80
N PHE A 167 -0.57 3.13 12.03
CA PHE A 167 0.73 3.45 11.44
C PHE A 167 1.79 2.44 11.90
N GLY A 168 2.68 2.04 10.99
CA GLY A 168 3.82 1.19 11.34
C GLY A 168 4.71 1.85 12.40
N ARG A 169 4.74 1.29 13.61
CA ARG A 169 5.52 1.84 14.75
C ARG A 169 6.84 1.12 14.99
N ALA A 170 6.90 -0.16 14.64
CA ALA A 170 8.05 -1.02 14.87
C ALA A 170 8.04 -2.23 13.94
N PHE A 171 9.23 -2.80 13.75
CA PHE A 171 9.45 -4.10 13.15
C PHE A 171 9.43 -5.17 14.24
N PHE A 172 8.84 -6.32 13.97
CA PHE A 172 8.71 -7.42 14.92
C PHE A 172 9.32 -8.70 14.35
N LEU A 173 10.14 -9.40 15.15
CA LEU A 173 10.66 -10.73 14.85
C LEU A 173 10.19 -11.73 15.92
N VAL A 174 9.46 -12.76 15.52
CA VAL A 174 8.95 -13.78 16.44
C VAL A 174 10.12 -14.64 16.93
N GLN A 175 10.30 -14.74 18.25
CA GLN A 175 11.29 -15.62 18.87
C GLN A 175 10.69 -16.95 19.31
N SER A 176 9.46 -16.92 19.82
CA SER A 176 8.72 -18.11 20.25
C SER A 176 7.22 -17.87 20.15
N GLY A 177 6.44 -18.96 20.11
CA GLY A 177 4.99 -18.90 19.91
C GLY A 177 4.59 -18.71 18.45
N THR A 178 3.31 -18.44 18.23
CA THR A 178 2.67 -18.32 16.92
C THR A 178 1.72 -17.14 16.88
N ALA A 179 1.76 -16.38 15.78
CA ALA A 179 0.82 -15.30 15.47
C ALA A 179 0.00 -15.63 14.22
N GLU A 180 -1.21 -15.09 14.13
CA GLU A 180 -2.03 -15.11 12.94
C GLU A 180 -2.14 -13.70 12.36
N VAL A 181 -1.96 -13.60 11.05
CA VAL A 181 -2.26 -12.39 10.28
C VAL A 181 -3.71 -12.49 9.86
N VAL A 182 -4.53 -11.57 10.35
CA VAL A 182 -5.98 -11.53 10.18
C VAL A 182 -6.35 -10.32 9.34
N ASN A 183 -7.03 -10.56 8.22
CA ASN A 183 -7.68 -9.51 7.47
C ASN A 183 -9.15 -9.43 7.87
N VAL A 184 -9.64 -8.22 8.12
CA VAL A 184 -11.07 -7.96 8.33
C VAL A 184 -11.63 -7.46 7.01
N GLU A 185 -12.59 -8.20 6.47
CA GLU A 185 -13.32 -7.86 5.26
C GLU A 185 -14.40 -6.79 5.55
N PRO A 186 -14.90 -6.05 4.54
CA PRO A 186 -15.87 -4.97 4.75
C PRO A 186 -17.20 -5.40 5.38
N ASP A 187 -17.55 -6.68 5.28
CA ASP A 187 -18.72 -7.31 5.91
C ASP A 187 -18.50 -7.66 7.39
N GLY A 188 -17.29 -7.43 7.93
CA GLY A 188 -16.90 -7.73 9.30
C GLY A 188 -16.31 -9.14 9.49
N ASN A 189 -16.26 -9.97 8.45
CA ASN A 189 -15.67 -11.30 8.56
C ASN A 189 -14.15 -11.22 8.73
N GLN A 190 -13.64 -12.06 9.65
CA GLN A 190 -12.21 -12.18 9.90
C GLN A 190 -11.66 -13.40 9.17
N ARG A 191 -10.68 -13.18 8.30
CA ARG A 191 -9.98 -14.24 7.58
C ARG A 191 -8.51 -14.29 7.99
N VAL A 192 -8.06 -15.45 8.45
CA VAL A 192 -6.63 -15.72 8.67
C VAL A 192 -5.97 -15.88 7.30
N ILE A 193 -5.03 -14.99 6.98
CA ILE A 193 -4.32 -14.98 5.70
C ILE A 193 -2.95 -15.67 5.77
N ALA A 194 -2.35 -15.71 6.97
CA ALA A 194 -1.09 -16.40 7.24
C ALA A 194 -0.92 -16.69 8.75
N THR A 195 -0.09 -17.68 9.07
CA THR A 195 0.40 -17.95 10.43
C THR A 195 1.91 -17.73 10.46
N LEU A 196 2.39 -17.03 11.49
CA LEU A 196 3.79 -16.68 11.69
C LEU A 196 4.34 -17.40 12.92
N GLY A 197 5.54 -17.96 12.81
CA GLY A 197 6.26 -18.63 13.88
C GLY A 197 7.69 -18.10 14.05
N PRO A 198 8.53 -18.79 14.86
CA PRO A 198 9.88 -18.34 15.17
C PRO A 198 10.73 -18.04 13.92
N GLY A 199 11.46 -16.93 13.94
CA GLY A 199 12.30 -16.47 12.84
C GLY A 199 11.54 -15.71 11.74
N GLN A 200 10.21 -15.69 11.76
CA GLN A 200 9.40 -14.87 10.85
C GLN A 200 9.13 -13.47 11.44
N CYS A 201 8.90 -12.50 10.56
CA CYS A 201 8.72 -11.11 10.91
C CYS A 201 7.41 -10.50 10.38
N PHE A 202 6.96 -9.44 11.04
CA PHE A 202 5.80 -8.64 10.68
C PHE A 202 5.99 -7.14 11.02
N GLY A 203 5.10 -6.31 10.50
CA GLY A 203 5.14 -4.84 10.65
C GLY A 203 6.10 -4.14 9.69
N GLU A 204 6.93 -4.89 8.97
CA GLU A 204 7.90 -4.36 8.02
C GLU A 204 7.23 -3.66 6.84
N MET A 205 6.08 -4.15 6.38
CA MET A 205 5.36 -3.58 5.24
C MET A 205 5.03 -2.11 5.47
N SER A 206 4.43 -1.78 6.61
CA SER A 206 4.07 -0.40 6.96
C SER A 206 5.29 0.51 7.16
N LEU A 207 6.42 -0.05 7.58
CA LEU A 207 7.66 0.72 7.72
C LEU A 207 8.31 1.01 6.36
N LEU A 208 8.32 0.03 5.45
CA LEU A 208 8.95 0.14 4.14
C LEU A 208 8.12 0.97 3.16
N THR A 209 6.78 0.84 3.22
CA THR A 209 5.86 1.56 2.31
C THR A 209 5.46 2.94 2.82
N GLY A 210 5.56 3.17 4.13
CA GLY A 210 5.03 4.37 4.78
C GLY A 210 3.50 4.37 4.94
N ASP A 211 2.81 3.33 4.49
CA ASP A 211 1.36 3.17 4.67
C ASP A 211 1.03 2.60 6.08
N VAL A 212 -0.26 2.62 6.41
CA VAL A 212 -0.78 1.95 7.62
C VAL A 212 -0.68 0.43 7.50
N ALA A 213 -0.71 -0.27 8.64
CA ALA A 213 -0.73 -1.72 8.68
C ALA A 213 -1.91 -2.28 7.87
N SER A 214 -1.62 -3.17 6.92
CA SER A 214 -2.60 -3.73 5.99
C SER A 214 -3.50 -4.79 6.62
N ALA A 215 -3.05 -5.42 7.70
CA ALA A 215 -3.75 -6.48 8.42
C ALA A 215 -3.44 -6.42 9.92
N THR A 216 -4.30 -7.05 10.72
CA THR A 216 -4.07 -7.24 12.15
C THR A 216 -3.18 -8.46 12.35
N VAL A 217 -2.22 -8.40 13.25
CA VAL A 217 -1.41 -9.54 13.68
C VAL A 217 -1.80 -9.87 15.11
N ARG A 218 -2.41 -11.03 15.32
CA ARG A 218 -2.90 -11.50 16.62
C ARG A 218 -2.07 -12.67 17.12
N ALA A 219 -1.76 -12.69 18.40
CA ALA A 219 -1.09 -13.82 19.02
C ALA A 219 -2.03 -15.03 19.08
N ALA A 220 -1.69 -16.13 18.40
CA ALA A 220 -2.45 -17.39 18.46
C ALA A 220 -2.05 -18.23 19.69
N SER A 221 -0.79 -18.10 20.13
CA SER A 221 -0.29 -18.61 21.41
C SER A 221 0.45 -17.50 22.17
N ARG A 222 1.00 -17.79 23.36
CA ARG A 222 1.91 -16.83 24.03
C ARG A 222 3.12 -16.62 23.15
N ILE A 223 3.39 -15.36 22.77
CA ILE A 223 4.50 -14.99 21.90
C ILE A 223 5.55 -14.22 22.70
N ALA A 224 6.83 -14.51 22.43
CA ALA A 224 7.92 -13.57 22.66
C ALA A 224 8.43 -13.06 21.31
N ALA A 225 8.50 -11.75 21.14
CA ALA A 225 8.98 -11.10 19.91
C ALA A 225 10.06 -10.05 20.21
N LEU A 226 11.05 -9.96 19.33
CA LEU A 226 11.94 -8.80 19.29
C LEU A 226 11.27 -7.67 18.55
N VAL A 227 11.34 -6.47 19.12
CA VAL A 227 10.72 -5.26 18.60
C VAL A 227 11.82 -4.25 18.32
N LEU A 228 11.94 -3.83 17.08
CA LEU A 228 12.86 -2.78 16.64
C LEU A 228 12.03 -1.54 16.26
N PRO A 229 12.15 -0.42 17.01
CA PRO A 229 11.41 0.80 16.72
C PRO A 229 11.67 1.33 15.31
N ARG A 230 10.69 2.01 14.71
CA ARG A 230 10.76 2.56 13.35
C ARG A 230 12.07 3.30 13.05
N GLY A 231 12.47 4.25 13.91
CA GLY A 231 13.68 5.05 13.66
C GLY A 231 14.99 4.26 13.76
N ASP A 232 15.01 3.14 14.51
CA ASP A 232 16.16 2.21 14.52
C ASP A 232 16.13 1.29 13.28
N PHE A 233 14.95 0.86 12.86
CA PHE A 233 14.77 0.05 11.65
C PHE A 233 15.18 0.82 10.38
N GLU A 234 14.73 2.07 10.24
CA GLU A 234 15.11 2.95 9.12
C GLU A 234 16.63 3.16 9.08
N ARG A 235 17.24 3.51 10.23
CA ARG A 235 18.69 3.63 10.33
C ARG A 235 19.41 2.35 9.96
N MET A 236 18.91 1.18 10.39
CA MET A 236 19.50 -0.11 10.02
C MET A 236 19.46 -0.31 8.50
N LEU A 237 18.36 0.04 7.82
CA LEU A 237 18.27 -0.11 6.36
C LEU A 237 19.19 0.86 5.61
N ASP A 238 19.31 2.10 6.09
CA ASP A 238 20.17 3.13 5.47
C ASP A 238 21.64 2.72 5.50
N HIS A 239 22.10 2.12 6.59
CA HIS A 239 23.48 1.64 6.72
C HIS A 239 23.71 0.29 6.05
N ASN A 240 22.65 -0.46 5.71
CA ASN A 240 22.73 -1.80 5.13
C ASN A 240 21.95 -1.95 3.81
N PRO A 241 22.50 -1.48 2.68
CA PRO A 241 21.85 -1.62 1.37
C PRO A 241 21.53 -3.08 0.99
N GLN A 242 22.33 -4.04 1.45
CA GLN A 242 22.08 -5.47 1.21
C GLN A 242 20.81 -5.95 1.92
N LEU A 243 20.61 -5.52 3.18
CA LEU A 243 19.42 -5.86 3.96
C LEU A 243 18.17 -5.19 3.38
N ASN A 244 18.28 -3.94 2.94
CA ASN A 244 17.20 -3.25 2.22
C ASN A 244 16.79 -4.02 0.95
N ARG A 245 17.76 -4.46 0.14
CA ARG A 245 17.48 -5.34 -1.03
C ARG A 245 16.80 -6.65 -0.63
N HIS A 246 17.20 -7.25 0.50
CA HIS A 246 16.56 -8.46 1.01
C HIS A 246 15.09 -8.22 1.38
N PHE A 247 14.80 -7.13 2.10
CA PHE A 247 13.42 -6.76 2.43
C PHE A 247 12.58 -6.49 1.18
N ASN A 248 13.11 -5.77 0.19
CA ASN A 248 12.39 -5.55 -1.07
C ASN A 248 12.07 -6.85 -1.82
N ARG A 249 12.99 -7.83 -1.83
CA ARG A 249 12.70 -9.16 -2.39
C ARG A 249 11.64 -9.90 -1.59
N LEU A 250 11.72 -9.85 -0.27
CA LEU A 250 10.74 -10.48 0.62
C LEU A 250 9.34 -9.88 0.43
N LEU A 251 9.23 -8.56 0.26
CA LEU A 251 7.97 -7.90 -0.09
C LEU A 251 7.45 -8.34 -1.46
N ALA A 252 8.31 -8.39 -2.48
CA ALA A 252 7.94 -8.85 -3.81
C ALA A 252 7.43 -10.30 -3.80
N GLU A 253 8.06 -11.18 -3.01
CA GLU A 253 7.64 -12.57 -2.87
C GLU A 253 6.31 -12.70 -2.10
N ARG A 254 6.13 -11.93 -1.02
CA ARG A 254 4.85 -11.87 -0.28
C ARG A 254 3.71 -11.34 -1.13
N LEU A 255 3.97 -10.33 -1.97
CA LEU A 255 3.00 -9.81 -2.94
C LEU A 255 2.64 -10.88 -3.97
N ARG A 256 3.64 -11.57 -4.55
CA ARG A 256 3.41 -12.69 -5.46
C ARG A 256 2.57 -13.78 -4.83
N MET A 257 2.88 -14.18 -3.60
CA MET A 257 2.13 -15.20 -2.85
C MET A 257 0.69 -14.76 -2.56
N THR A 258 0.48 -13.49 -2.21
CA THR A 258 -0.86 -12.94 -1.96
C THR A 258 -1.67 -12.86 -3.26
N ASN A 259 -1.07 -12.38 -4.34
CA ASN A 259 -1.69 -12.37 -5.67
C ASN A 259 -1.97 -13.79 -6.17
N ARG A 260 -1.10 -14.76 -5.87
CA ARG A 260 -1.30 -16.16 -6.23
C ARG A 260 -2.48 -16.79 -5.46
N LYS A 261 -2.71 -16.41 -4.20
CA LYS A 261 -3.91 -16.81 -3.45
C LYS A 261 -5.22 -16.21 -3.98
N LEU A 262 -5.17 -15.10 -4.73
CA LEU A 262 -6.33 -14.60 -5.50
C LEU A 262 -6.58 -15.44 -6.77
N VAL A 263 -5.59 -16.19 -7.23
CA VAL A 263 -5.64 -17.03 -8.44
C VAL A 263 -5.93 -18.51 -8.10
N GLU A 264 -5.67 -18.93 -6.86
CA GLU A 264 -5.84 -20.31 -6.38
C GLU A 264 -7.11 -20.49 -5.52
N VAL A 265 -8.27 -20.04 -6.02
CA VAL A 265 -9.54 -20.67 -5.62
C VAL A 265 -9.76 -21.84 -6.59
N GLN A 266 -9.89 -23.04 -6.04
CA GLN A 266 -9.85 -24.33 -6.73
C GLN A 266 -10.95 -24.58 -7.80
N ASP A 267 -11.76 -23.60 -8.18
CA ASP A 267 -12.86 -23.74 -9.15
C ASP A 267 -12.80 -22.76 -10.33
N GLY A 268 -11.66 -22.11 -10.54
CA GLY A 268 -11.46 -21.20 -11.66
C GLY A 268 -10.90 -19.85 -11.25
N VAL A 269 -10.17 -19.21 -12.16
CA VAL A 269 -9.54 -17.91 -11.89
C VAL A 269 -10.58 -16.82 -12.14
N THR A 270 -11.06 -16.14 -11.10
CA THR A 270 -11.98 -14.99 -11.24
C THR A 270 -11.30 -13.68 -10.89
N GLY A 271 -11.63 -12.59 -11.58
CA GLY A 271 -11.08 -11.27 -11.27
C GLY A 271 -11.74 -10.14 -12.05
N ARG A 272 -11.14 -8.94 -11.98
CA ARG A 272 -11.59 -7.74 -12.71
C ARG A 272 -10.63 -7.38 -13.83
N LEU A 273 -11.17 -6.99 -14.99
CA LEU A 273 -10.36 -6.60 -16.16
C LEU A 273 -9.56 -5.32 -15.94
N ALA A 274 -9.98 -4.47 -15.01
CA ALA A 274 -9.22 -3.30 -14.57
C ALA A 274 -7.90 -3.67 -13.86
N MET A 275 -7.77 -4.90 -13.36
CA MET A 275 -6.56 -5.39 -12.68
C MET A 275 -5.69 -6.27 -13.58
N MET A 276 -6.31 -6.99 -14.51
CA MET A 276 -5.63 -7.88 -15.43
C MET A 276 -6.38 -7.86 -16.76
N SER A 277 -5.77 -7.25 -17.76
CA SER A 277 -6.32 -7.10 -19.10
C SER A 277 -6.46 -8.46 -19.80
N LEU A 278 -7.29 -8.52 -20.85
CA LEU A 278 -7.39 -9.73 -21.68
C LEU A 278 -6.02 -10.14 -22.25
N GLY A 279 -5.14 -9.18 -22.55
CA GLY A 279 -3.79 -9.47 -23.03
C GLY A 279 -2.95 -10.23 -22.01
N GLU A 280 -2.92 -9.75 -20.76
CA GLU A 280 -2.20 -10.39 -19.65
C GLU A 280 -2.81 -11.76 -19.30
N LEU A 281 -4.14 -11.88 -19.31
CA LEU A 281 -4.83 -13.15 -19.09
C LEU A 281 -4.47 -14.18 -20.15
N THR A 282 -4.47 -13.76 -21.42
CA THR A 282 -4.10 -14.62 -22.56
C THR A 282 -2.65 -15.08 -22.43
N GLN A 283 -1.73 -14.17 -22.12
CA GLN A 283 -0.32 -14.51 -21.93
C GLN A 283 -0.12 -15.48 -20.76
N SER A 284 -0.83 -15.26 -19.65
CA SER A 284 -0.75 -16.13 -18.46
C SER A 284 -1.28 -17.53 -18.73
N ILE A 285 -2.42 -17.66 -19.40
CA ILE A 285 -3.04 -18.95 -19.76
C ILE A 285 -2.18 -19.69 -20.79
N ASN A 286 -1.64 -18.97 -21.78
CA ASN A 286 -0.74 -19.52 -22.78
C ASN A 286 0.56 -20.06 -22.15
N ALA A 287 1.23 -19.26 -21.31
CA ALA A 287 2.47 -19.64 -20.63
C ALA A 287 2.29 -20.82 -19.65
N SER A 288 1.10 -20.97 -19.07
CA SER A 288 0.78 -22.08 -18.15
C SER A 288 0.14 -23.28 -18.84
N ALA A 289 0.02 -23.26 -20.17
CA ALA A 289 -0.55 -24.33 -20.99
C ALA A 289 -1.91 -24.87 -20.47
N ARG A 290 -2.78 -23.98 -19.96
CA ARG A 290 -4.06 -24.39 -19.38
C ARG A 290 -5.12 -24.66 -20.45
N THR A 291 -6.02 -25.59 -20.15
CA THR A 291 -7.20 -25.94 -20.96
C THR A 291 -8.46 -25.51 -20.23
N GLY A 292 -9.37 -24.82 -20.92
CA GLY A 292 -10.61 -24.31 -20.33
C GLY A 292 -11.21 -23.13 -21.10
N LYS A 293 -12.24 -22.53 -20.53
CA LYS A 293 -12.92 -21.35 -21.10
C LYS A 293 -12.67 -20.13 -20.24
N LEU A 294 -12.17 -19.05 -20.83
CA LEU A 294 -12.14 -17.74 -20.21
C LEU A 294 -13.42 -16.99 -20.58
N ILE A 295 -14.27 -16.73 -19.60
CA ILE A 295 -15.52 -16.00 -19.73
C ILE A 295 -15.29 -14.57 -19.26
N LEU A 296 -15.69 -13.60 -20.06
CA LEU A 296 -15.62 -12.17 -19.76
C LEU A 296 -17.04 -11.60 -19.71
N SER A 297 -17.29 -10.65 -18.81
CA SER A 297 -18.59 -9.99 -18.68
C SER A 297 -18.43 -8.52 -18.31
N GLN A 298 -19.25 -7.66 -18.90
CA GLN A 298 -19.31 -6.23 -18.61
C GLN A 298 -20.75 -5.77 -18.83
N ALA A 299 -21.42 -5.21 -17.82
CA ALA A 299 -22.79 -4.65 -17.86
C ALA A 299 -23.80 -5.36 -18.80
N ASN A 300 -23.75 -5.08 -20.12
CA ASN A 300 -24.66 -5.60 -21.14
C ASN A 300 -23.99 -6.49 -22.22
N ALA A 301 -22.74 -6.94 -21.99
CA ALA A 301 -21.97 -7.73 -22.94
C ALA A 301 -21.23 -8.87 -22.24
N SER A 302 -21.07 -9.98 -22.96
CA SER A 302 -20.27 -11.12 -22.54
C SER A 302 -19.38 -11.62 -23.66
N GLY A 303 -18.19 -12.10 -23.30
CA GLY A 303 -17.24 -12.73 -24.20
C GLY A 303 -16.80 -14.09 -23.69
N THR A 304 -16.31 -14.94 -24.59
CA THR A 304 -15.69 -16.22 -24.24
C THR A 304 -14.47 -16.46 -25.12
N VAL A 305 -13.39 -16.95 -24.52
CA VAL A 305 -12.17 -17.40 -25.20
C VAL A 305 -11.92 -18.85 -24.81
N VAL A 306 -11.82 -19.74 -25.79
CA VAL A 306 -11.61 -21.18 -25.58
C VAL A 306 -10.13 -21.51 -25.74
N PHE A 307 -9.56 -22.10 -24.69
CA PHE A 307 -8.16 -22.53 -24.66
C PHE A 307 -8.04 -24.04 -24.57
N GLU A 308 -7.13 -24.60 -25.37
CA GLU A 308 -6.65 -25.97 -25.21
C GLU A 308 -5.13 -25.98 -25.13
N LYS A 309 -4.59 -26.47 -24.01
CA LYS A 309 -3.15 -26.48 -23.70
C LYS A 309 -2.49 -25.11 -23.92
N GLY A 310 -3.18 -24.03 -23.57
CA GLY A 310 -2.74 -22.65 -23.74
C GLY A 310 -2.94 -22.04 -25.13
N VAL A 311 -3.38 -22.82 -26.13
CA VAL A 311 -3.66 -22.35 -27.49
C VAL A 311 -5.12 -21.90 -27.59
N ILE A 312 -5.37 -20.78 -28.26
CA ILE A 312 -6.73 -20.27 -28.49
C ILE A 312 -7.33 -21.01 -29.68
N TYR A 313 -8.54 -21.55 -29.53
CA TYR A 313 -9.27 -22.21 -30.62
C TYR A 313 -10.52 -21.45 -31.06
N ASP A 314 -11.14 -20.72 -30.13
CA ASP A 314 -12.35 -19.96 -30.44
C ASP A 314 -12.47 -18.73 -29.55
N VAL A 315 -13.10 -17.69 -30.09
CA VAL A 315 -13.37 -16.44 -29.39
C VAL A 315 -14.73 -15.92 -29.82
N VAL A 316 -15.58 -15.56 -28.88
CA VAL A 316 -16.95 -15.09 -29.15
C VAL A 316 -17.24 -13.86 -28.31
N CYS A 317 -17.85 -12.84 -28.89
CA CYS A 317 -18.34 -11.65 -28.19
C CYS A 317 -19.60 -11.12 -28.88
N GLY A 318 -20.78 -11.43 -28.34
CA GLY A 318 -22.05 -11.14 -29.02
C GLY A 318 -22.12 -11.85 -30.38
N THR A 319 -22.22 -11.09 -31.47
CA THR A 319 -22.21 -11.61 -32.85
C THR A 319 -20.82 -11.69 -33.48
N LEU A 320 -19.80 -11.15 -32.81
CA LEU A 320 -18.42 -11.20 -33.29
C LEU A 320 -17.80 -12.55 -32.96
N MET A 321 -17.02 -13.09 -33.89
CA MET A 321 -16.34 -14.38 -33.75
C MET A 321 -14.83 -14.23 -34.02
N ARG A 322 -14.05 -15.17 -33.48
CA ARG A 322 -12.60 -15.37 -33.70
C ARG A 322 -11.78 -14.09 -33.48
N GLU A 323 -10.91 -13.73 -34.42
CA GLU A 323 -9.96 -12.62 -34.29
C GLU A 323 -10.68 -11.30 -34.02
N VAL A 324 -11.81 -11.06 -34.70
CA VAL A 324 -12.60 -9.83 -34.55
C VAL A 324 -13.20 -9.72 -33.14
N ALA A 325 -13.69 -10.85 -32.60
CA ALA A 325 -14.17 -10.90 -31.23
C ALA A 325 -13.05 -10.65 -30.23
N PHE A 326 -11.86 -11.23 -30.46
CA PHE A 326 -10.70 -11.03 -29.59
C PHE A 326 -10.31 -9.56 -29.50
N TYR A 327 -10.21 -8.86 -30.64
CA TYR A 327 -9.90 -7.44 -30.66
C TYR A 327 -10.98 -6.59 -29.98
N ALA A 328 -12.26 -6.94 -30.14
CA ALA A 328 -13.35 -6.25 -29.46
C ALA A 328 -13.26 -6.41 -27.94
N LEU A 329 -12.97 -7.61 -27.45
CA LEU A 329 -12.80 -7.90 -26.03
C LEU A 329 -11.55 -7.22 -25.44
N MET A 330 -10.46 -7.10 -26.21
CA MET A 330 -9.27 -6.40 -25.72
C MET A 330 -9.52 -4.93 -25.41
N ARG A 331 -10.53 -4.31 -26.04
CA ARG A 331 -10.90 -2.90 -25.81
C ARG A 331 -11.58 -2.71 -24.45
N TRP A 332 -12.02 -3.77 -23.78
CA TRP A 332 -12.65 -3.67 -22.47
C TRP A 332 -11.61 -3.31 -21.41
N LYS A 333 -11.80 -2.16 -20.76
CA LYS A 333 -10.94 -1.67 -19.68
C LYS A 333 -11.48 -1.99 -18.28
N ASP A 334 -12.71 -2.43 -18.20
CA ASP A 334 -13.38 -2.85 -16.96
C ASP A 334 -14.35 -4.00 -17.27
N GLY A 335 -14.78 -4.71 -16.23
CA GLY A 335 -15.56 -5.93 -16.33
C GLY A 335 -15.02 -7.02 -15.41
N GLN A 336 -15.69 -8.16 -15.40
CA GLN A 336 -15.30 -9.35 -14.66
C GLN A 336 -14.87 -10.44 -15.61
N PHE A 337 -13.92 -11.27 -15.18
CA PHE A 337 -13.53 -12.48 -15.88
C PHE A 337 -13.61 -13.69 -14.96
N ARG A 338 -13.80 -14.86 -15.57
CA ARG A 338 -13.73 -16.17 -14.93
C ARG A 338 -13.08 -17.16 -15.89
N PHE A 339 -12.06 -17.87 -15.45
CA PHE A 339 -11.50 -19.01 -16.19
C PHE A 339 -12.06 -20.30 -15.62
N GLU A 340 -12.81 -21.05 -16.41
CA GLU A 340 -13.36 -22.36 -16.05
C GLU A 340 -12.46 -23.47 -16.62
N PRO A 341 -11.66 -24.16 -15.77
CA PRO A 341 -10.84 -25.28 -16.22
C PRO A 341 -11.74 -26.46 -16.57
N GLY A 342 -11.41 -27.18 -17.65
CA GLY A 342 -12.19 -28.35 -18.04
C GLY A 342 -11.93 -28.82 -19.46
N VAL A 343 -12.65 -29.87 -19.86
CA VAL A 343 -12.59 -30.40 -21.23
C VAL A 343 -13.29 -29.42 -22.16
N VAL A 344 -12.61 -29.05 -23.24
CA VAL A 344 -13.15 -28.22 -24.32
C VAL A 344 -13.21 -29.03 -25.62
N THR A 345 -14.17 -28.73 -26.47
CA THR A 345 -14.30 -29.37 -27.79
C THR A 345 -13.71 -28.46 -28.84
N THR A 346 -12.55 -28.85 -29.37
CA THR A 346 -11.77 -28.10 -30.38
C THR A 346 -11.63 -28.87 -31.70
N ALA A 347 -12.21 -30.08 -31.77
CA ALA A 347 -12.15 -30.92 -32.96
C ALA A 347 -12.74 -30.19 -34.19
N GLY A 348 -11.93 -30.06 -35.24
CA GLY A 348 -12.30 -29.35 -36.47
C GLY A 348 -12.13 -27.83 -36.43
N MET A 349 -11.72 -27.25 -35.29
CA MET A 349 -11.42 -25.82 -35.18
C MET A 349 -9.96 -25.53 -35.54
N GLN A 350 -9.75 -24.45 -36.28
CA GLN A 350 -8.40 -23.95 -36.55
C GLN A 350 -7.87 -23.16 -35.34
N PRO A 351 -6.65 -23.43 -34.88
CA PRO A 351 -6.04 -22.67 -33.78
C PRO A 351 -5.76 -21.23 -34.23
N LEU A 352 -5.82 -20.31 -33.26
CA LEU A 352 -5.45 -18.92 -33.42
C LEU A 352 -4.10 -18.69 -32.74
N ASP A 353 -3.19 -18.02 -33.44
CA ASP A 353 -1.88 -17.68 -32.87
C ASP A 353 -2.04 -16.55 -31.85
N ALA A 354 -1.92 -16.90 -30.57
CA ALA A 354 -2.12 -15.97 -29.47
C ALA A 354 -1.17 -14.77 -29.55
N MET A 355 0.07 -14.98 -29.98
CA MET A 355 1.07 -13.91 -30.04
C MET A 355 0.74 -12.90 -31.15
N SER A 356 0.36 -13.39 -32.33
CA SER A 356 -0.10 -12.56 -33.45
C SER A 356 -1.34 -11.75 -33.08
N LEU A 357 -2.32 -12.38 -32.43
CA LEU A 357 -3.51 -11.69 -31.92
C LEU A 357 -3.16 -10.59 -30.91
N LEU A 358 -2.26 -10.86 -29.98
CA LEU A 358 -1.83 -9.87 -29.00
C LEU A 358 -1.11 -8.69 -29.65
N MET A 359 -0.16 -8.96 -30.55
CA MET A 359 0.61 -7.92 -31.24
C MET A 359 -0.29 -7.02 -32.10
N GLU A 360 -1.17 -7.62 -32.91
CA GLU A 360 -2.10 -6.87 -33.75
C GLU A 360 -3.16 -6.12 -32.90
N GLY A 361 -3.61 -6.73 -31.81
CA GLY A 361 -4.54 -6.09 -30.89
C GLY A 361 -3.94 -4.86 -30.19
N MET A 362 -2.68 -4.96 -29.73
CA MET A 362 -1.97 -3.82 -29.12
C MET A 362 -1.76 -2.69 -30.13
N ARG A 363 -1.34 -3.03 -31.36
CA ARG A 363 -1.19 -2.06 -32.46
C ARG A 363 -2.49 -1.28 -32.69
N ARG A 364 -3.63 -1.97 -32.74
CA ARG A 364 -4.95 -1.33 -32.91
C ARG A 364 -5.33 -0.40 -31.77
N GLN A 365 -5.02 -0.77 -30.52
CA GLN A 365 -5.27 0.09 -29.37
C GLN A 365 -4.41 1.35 -29.41
N ASP A 366 -3.13 1.23 -29.77
CA ASP A 366 -2.23 2.37 -29.89
C ASP A 366 -2.69 3.35 -30.98
N GLU A 367 -3.17 2.84 -32.13
CA GLU A 367 -3.73 3.66 -33.22
C GLU A 367 -4.98 4.43 -32.82
N GLU A 368 -5.88 3.81 -32.06
CA GLU A 368 -7.07 4.48 -31.52
C GLU A 368 -6.70 5.57 -30.50
N THR A 369 -5.69 5.30 -29.66
CA THR A 369 -5.20 6.24 -28.65
C THR A 369 -4.42 7.41 -29.28
N GLY A 370 -3.70 7.15 -30.38
CA GLY A 370 -2.96 8.14 -31.17
C GLY A 370 -3.87 9.10 -31.95
N ARG A 371 -5.00 8.63 -32.48
CA ARG A 371 -6.00 9.50 -33.14
C ARG A 371 -6.62 10.53 -32.19
N PHE A 372 -6.81 10.19 -30.91
CA PHE A 372 -7.31 11.14 -29.91
C PHE A 372 -6.32 12.24 -29.55
N LYS A 373 -5.01 12.03 -29.74
CA LYS A 373 -3.99 13.06 -29.48
C LYS A 373 -3.85 14.11 -30.60
N MET A 374 -4.33 13.83 -31.81
CA MET A 374 -4.19 14.76 -32.96
C MET A 374 -5.34 15.77 -33.13
N VAL A 375 -6.45 15.65 -32.38
CA VAL A 375 -7.63 16.54 -32.53
C VAL A 375 -7.64 17.73 -31.54
N ALA A 376 -6.64 17.84 -30.66
CA ALA A 376 -6.49 18.96 -29.73
C ALA A 376 -5.40 19.95 -30.18
N THR A 377 -5.49 20.51 -31.39
CA THR A 377 -4.78 21.74 -31.73
C THR A 377 -5.71 22.93 -31.50
N ALA A 378 -5.37 23.79 -30.55
CA ALA A 378 -6.10 25.01 -30.26
C ALA A 378 -6.20 25.90 -31.52
N PRO A 379 -7.31 26.62 -31.74
CA PRO A 379 -7.42 27.56 -32.84
C PRO A 379 -6.37 28.68 -32.70
N PRO A 380 -5.77 29.15 -33.81
CA PRO A 380 -4.78 30.22 -33.76
C PRO A 380 -5.38 31.50 -33.16
N PRO A 381 -4.60 32.28 -32.39
CA PRO A 381 -5.10 33.48 -31.73
C PRO A 381 -5.54 34.53 -32.76
N ALA A 382 -6.68 35.18 -32.49
CA ALA A 382 -7.23 36.25 -33.32
C ALA A 382 -6.22 37.42 -33.44
N PRO A 383 -6.17 38.09 -34.60
CA PRO A 383 -5.27 39.22 -34.82
C PRO A 383 -5.62 40.37 -33.85
N GLN A 384 -4.62 40.78 -33.06
CA GLN A 384 -4.76 41.90 -32.14
C GLN A 384 -4.84 43.22 -32.92
N ALA A 385 -5.86 44.03 -32.59
CA ALA A 385 -6.02 45.38 -33.14
C ALA A 385 -4.86 46.29 -32.65
N PRO A 386 -4.40 47.25 -33.47
CA PRO A 386 -3.32 48.14 -33.08
C PRO A 386 -3.79 49.07 -31.94
N ALA A 387 -2.96 49.19 -30.92
CA ALA A 387 -3.19 50.04 -29.75
C ALA A 387 -3.18 51.54 -30.13
N PRO A 388 -3.94 52.38 -29.40
CA PRO A 388 -4.20 53.79 -29.75
C PRO A 388 -2.98 54.70 -29.67
#